data_AF-A0A7C5MEA9-F1
#
_entry.id   AF-A0A7C5MEA9-F1
#
_cell.length_a   1.000
_cell.length_b   1.000
_cell.length_c   1.000
_cell.angle_alpha   90.00
_cell.angle_beta   90.00
_cell.angle_gamma   90.00
#
_symmetry.space_group_name_H-M   'P 1'
#
loop_
_entity.id
_entity.type
_entity.pdbx_description
1 polymer ?
#
loop_
_entity_poly.entity_id
_entity_poly.type
_entity_poly.pdbx_seq_one_letter_code
_entity_poly.pdbx_strand_id
1 'polypeptide(L)'
;MYLGEFKDRLVKDWSGSLFSLSFIRKIHHRAKEYLHRLVKSDGIKRIAWGWCWIPTSYRDAWEFLARDKSFKVVIKQTAASIWNYDFIHRNVFHLAVNH
;
A
#
# COMPACT_ATOMS: atom_id res chain seq x y z
N MET A 1 7.93 -19.96 -8.55
CA MET A 1 6.62 -19.31 -8.36
C MET A 1 6.23 -18.63 -9.66
N TYR A 2 5.08 -18.95 -10.23
CA TYR A 2 4.57 -18.32 -11.45
C TYR A 2 3.85 -16.99 -11.15
N LEU A 3 3.50 -16.21 -12.18
CA LEU A 3 2.86 -14.90 -12.01
C LEU A 3 1.52 -14.99 -11.25
N GLY A 4 0.72 -16.02 -11.51
CA GLY A 4 -0.55 -16.28 -10.82
C GLY A 4 -0.34 -16.57 -9.34
N GLU A 5 0.50 -17.56 -9.01
CA GLU A 5 0.84 -17.89 -7.62
C GLU A 5 1.42 -16.70 -6.86
N PHE A 6 2.23 -15.87 -7.53
CA PHE A 6 2.77 -14.63 -6.95
C PHE A 6 1.64 -13.65 -6.62
N LYS A 7 0.67 -13.48 -7.52
CA LYS A 7 -0.51 -12.64 -7.29
C LYS A 7 -1.34 -13.17 -6.14
N ASP A 8 -1.64 -14.47 -6.10
CA ASP A 8 -2.48 -15.06 -5.06
C ASP A 8 -1.85 -14.93 -3.67
N ARG A 9 -0.53 -15.13 -3.59
CA ARG A 9 0.22 -14.90 -2.36
C ARG A 9 0.19 -13.43 -1.94
N LEU A 10 0.38 -12.50 -2.87
CA LEU A 10 0.28 -11.07 -2.58
C LEU A 10 -1.12 -10.68 -2.12
N VAL A 11 -2.18 -11.19 -2.74
CA VAL A 11 -3.56 -10.93 -2.32
C VAL A 11 -3.80 -11.52 -0.93
N LYS A 12 -3.36 -12.74 -0.66
CA LYS A 12 -3.51 -13.36 0.66
C LYS A 12 -2.82 -12.56 1.77
N ASP A 13 -1.60 -12.10 1.51
CA ASP A 13 -0.78 -11.47 2.54
C ASP A 13 -1.06 -9.95 2.65
N TRP A 14 -1.40 -9.29 1.54
CA TRP A 14 -1.43 -7.83 1.40
C TRP A 14 -2.73 -7.27 0.79
N SER A 15 -3.78 -8.06 0.62
CA SER A 15 -5.09 -7.52 0.26
C SER A 15 -5.47 -6.44 1.27
N GLY A 16 -5.88 -5.29 0.75
CA GLY A 16 -6.24 -4.17 1.58
C GLY A 16 -5.06 -3.41 2.19
N SER A 17 -3.81 -3.70 1.81
CA SER A 17 -2.60 -3.08 2.37
C SER A 17 -1.64 -2.55 1.30
N LEU A 18 -0.80 -1.60 1.71
CA LEU A 18 0.40 -1.20 0.99
C LEU A 18 1.56 -2.13 1.27
N PHE A 19 2.41 -2.29 0.26
CA PHE A 19 3.67 -3.00 0.37
C PHE A 19 4.72 -2.35 -0.52
N SER A 20 5.98 -2.57 -0.16
CA SER A 20 7.13 -2.07 -0.90
C SER A 20 7.75 -3.16 -1.76
N LEU A 21 8.34 -2.76 -2.88
CA LEU A 21 9.15 -3.65 -3.72
C LEU A 21 10.31 -4.27 -2.92
N SER A 22 10.91 -3.54 -1.99
CA SER A 22 12.00 -4.06 -1.16
C SER A 22 11.55 -5.22 -0.28
N PHE A 23 10.35 -5.15 0.29
CA PHE A 23 9.77 -6.25 1.05
C PHE A 23 9.52 -7.48 0.17
N ILE A 24 8.89 -7.29 -1.00
CA ILE A 24 8.54 -8.42 -1.88
C ILE A 24 9.77 -9.05 -2.54
N ARG A 25 10.85 -8.29 -2.76
CA ARG A 25 12.12 -8.86 -3.25
C ARG A 25 12.67 -9.95 -2.31
N LYS A 26 12.34 -9.91 -1.01
CA LYS A 26 12.67 -10.99 -0.06
C LYS A 26 11.87 -12.27 -0.32
N ILE A 27 10.67 -12.15 -0.90
CA ILE A 27 9.78 -13.29 -1.23
C ILE A 27 10.22 -13.95 -2.54
N HIS A 28 10.60 -13.16 -3.55
CA HIS A 28 11.01 -13.69 -4.85
C HIS A 28 12.00 -12.77 -5.57
N HIS A 29 13.05 -13.33 -6.15
CA HIS A 29 14.10 -12.57 -6.87
C HIS A 29 13.56 -11.80 -8.08
N ARG A 30 12.58 -12.37 -8.82
CA ARG A 30 11.92 -11.70 -9.96
C ARG A 30 10.75 -10.80 -9.56
N ALA A 31 10.59 -10.46 -8.28
CA ALA A 31 9.47 -9.65 -7.79
C ALA A 31 9.22 -8.37 -8.60
N LYS A 32 10.29 -7.67 -9.01
CA LYS A 32 10.19 -6.43 -9.81
C LYS A 32 9.47 -6.63 -11.14
N GLU A 33 9.83 -7.69 -11.86
CA GLU A 33 9.26 -8.00 -13.17
C GLU A 33 7.79 -8.43 -13.03
N TYR A 34 7.48 -9.24 -12.02
CA TYR A 34 6.12 -9.69 -11.74
C TYR A 34 5.22 -8.55 -11.31
N LEU A 35 5.70 -7.65 -10.43
CA LEU A 35 4.97 -6.44 -10.06
C LEU A 35 4.66 -5.59 -11.29
N HIS A 36 5.65 -5.37 -12.16
CA HIS A 36 5.47 -4.57 -13.37
C HIS A 36 4.38 -5.16 -14.27
N ARG A 37 4.35 -6.48 -14.44
CA ARG A 37 3.30 -7.17 -15.20
C ARG A 37 1.92 -7.02 -14.54
N LEU A 38 1.84 -7.18 -13.23
CA LEU A 38 0.59 -7.07 -12.46
C LEU A 38 0.02 -5.65 -12.42
N VAL A 39 0.89 -4.64 -12.39
CA VAL A 39 0.49 -3.23 -12.50
C VAL A 39 -0.07 -2.93 -13.88
N LYS A 40 0.49 -3.51 -14.95
CA LYS A 40 -0.06 -3.38 -16.30
C LYS A 40 -1.39 -4.12 -16.49
N SER A 41 -1.62 -5.21 -15.76
CA SER A 41 -2.85 -6.01 -15.85
C SER A 41 -3.95 -5.56 -14.88
N ASP A 42 -3.89 -4.32 -14.37
CA ASP A 42 -4.86 -3.64 -13.49
C ASP A 42 -5.18 -4.37 -12.15
N GLY A 43 -4.36 -5.33 -11.74
CA GLY A 43 -4.55 -6.06 -10.49
C GLY A 43 -3.93 -5.38 -9.26
N ILE A 44 -3.00 -4.46 -9.49
CA ILE A 44 -2.19 -3.79 -8.45
C ILE A 44 -1.95 -2.35 -8.90
N LYS A 45 -2.13 -1.38 -8.00
CA LYS A 45 -1.84 0.03 -8.28
C LYS A 45 -0.46 0.40 -7.74
N ARG A 46 0.36 0.99 -8.60
CA ARG A 46 1.63 1.60 -8.17
C ARG A 46 1.34 3.00 -7.64
N ILE A 47 1.82 3.31 -6.44
CA ILE A 47 1.67 4.66 -5.86
C ILE A 47 2.91 5.49 -6.21
N ALA A 48 4.00 5.29 -5.48
CA ALA A 48 5.22 6.08 -5.65
C ALA A 48 6.42 5.35 -5.02
N TRP A 49 7.65 5.62 -5.47
CA TRP A 49 8.89 5.22 -4.77
C TRP A 49 9.01 3.70 -4.50
N GLY A 50 8.43 2.87 -5.37
CA GLY A 50 8.44 1.41 -5.22
C GLY A 50 7.34 0.85 -4.32
N TRP A 51 6.40 1.68 -3.87
CA TRP A 51 5.18 1.26 -3.18
C TRP A 51 4.09 0.87 -4.15
N CYS A 52 3.38 -0.19 -3.78
CA CYS A 52 2.24 -0.73 -4.51
C CYS A 52 1.13 -1.09 -3.53
N TRP A 53 -0.08 -1.07 -4.06
CA TRP A 53 -1.33 -1.25 -3.32
C TRP A 53 -2.20 -2.25 -4.07
N ILE A 54 -2.79 -3.20 -3.35
CA ILE A 54 -3.86 -4.05 -3.89
C ILE A 54 -5.19 -3.38 -3.54
N PRO A 55 -5.92 -2.84 -4.53
CA PRO A 55 -7.18 -2.17 -4.27
C PRO A 55 -8.21 -3.11 -3.67
N THR A 56 -8.89 -2.63 -2.64
CA THR A 56 -9.99 -3.32 -1.96
C THR A 56 -11.02 -2.27 -1.60
N SER A 57 -12.28 -2.69 -1.38
CA SER A 57 -13.32 -1.75 -0.96
C SER A 57 -13.07 -1.31 0.49
N TYR A 58 -12.99 0.00 0.70
CA TYR A 58 -12.98 0.66 2.00
C TYR A 58 -14.07 1.74 2.02
N ARG A 59 -14.65 1.97 3.19
CA ARG A 59 -15.62 3.01 3.48
C ARG A 59 -14.96 4.38 3.61
N ASP A 60 -13.78 4.44 4.22
CA ASP A 60 -13.01 5.67 4.42
C ASP A 60 -11.49 5.40 4.58
N ALA A 61 -10.73 6.48 4.78
CA ALA A 61 -9.29 6.41 5.00
C ALA A 61 -8.91 5.73 6.33
N TRP A 62 -9.80 5.72 7.32
CA TRP A 62 -9.57 5.10 8.63
C TRP A 62 -9.65 3.58 8.54
N GLU A 63 -10.63 3.07 7.80
CA GLU A 63 -10.75 1.65 7.52
C GLU A 63 -9.53 1.13 6.75
N PHE A 64 -8.99 1.94 5.84
CA PHE A 64 -7.70 1.65 5.20
C PHE A 64 -6.57 1.55 6.23
N LEU A 65 -6.38 2.58 7.06
CA LEU A 65 -5.29 2.62 8.05
C LEU A 65 -5.42 1.50 9.10
N ALA A 66 -6.63 1.15 9.52
CA ALA A 66 -6.89 0.08 10.48
C ALA A 66 -6.65 -1.32 9.90
N ARG A 67 -6.82 -1.51 8.59
CA ARG A 67 -6.59 -2.79 7.90
C ARG A 67 -5.16 -2.95 7.40
N ASP A 68 -4.43 -1.86 7.20
CA ASP A 68 -3.10 -1.88 6.64
C ASP A 68 -2.11 -2.55 7.59
N LYS A 69 -1.46 -3.62 7.11
CA LYS A 69 -0.48 -4.39 7.91
C LYS A 69 0.89 -3.73 8.03
N SER A 70 1.18 -2.71 7.22
CA SER A 70 2.44 -1.98 7.28
C SER A 70 2.28 -0.82 8.27
N PHE A 71 3.02 -0.83 9.38
CA PHE A 71 2.94 0.25 10.36
C PHE A 71 3.31 1.60 9.71
N LYS A 72 2.39 2.56 9.79
CA LYS A 72 2.50 3.87 9.17
C LYS A 72 2.31 4.93 10.22
N VAL A 73 3.22 5.89 10.25
CA VAL A 73 3.08 7.07 11.09
C VAL A 73 2.46 8.15 10.23
N VAL A 74 1.29 8.64 10.62
CA VAL A 74 0.75 9.88 10.06
C VAL A 74 1.62 11.02 10.60
N ILE A 75 2.14 11.88 9.72
CA ILE A 75 3.07 12.94 10.13
C ILE A 75 2.57 14.35 9.81
N LYS A 76 3.11 15.32 10.55
CA LYS A 76 2.95 16.78 10.35
C LYS A 76 1.48 17.22 10.40
N GLN A 77 1.08 18.12 9.50
CA GLN A 77 -0.28 18.65 9.43
C GLN A 77 -1.33 17.55 9.28
N THR A 78 -1.03 16.48 8.55
CA THR A 78 -1.96 15.34 8.42
C THR A 78 -2.25 14.71 9.78
N ALA A 79 -1.24 14.60 10.66
CA ALA A 79 -1.41 14.07 12.01
C ALA A 79 -2.18 15.04 12.92
N ALA A 80 -1.87 16.33 12.83
CA ALA A 80 -2.55 17.38 13.59
C ALA A 80 -4.03 17.52 13.20
N SER A 81 -4.35 17.51 11.89
CA SER A 81 -5.72 17.56 11.40
C SER A 81 -6.50 16.30 11.79
N ILE A 82 -5.88 15.12 11.71
CA ILE A 82 -6.44 13.87 12.20
C ILE A 82 -6.74 13.92 13.70
N TRP A 83 -5.82 14.43 14.51
CA TRP A 83 -5.97 14.51 15.96
C TRP A 83 -7.06 15.50 16.38
N ASN A 84 -7.20 16.60 15.65
CA ASN A 84 -8.13 17.68 15.97
C ASN A 84 -9.51 17.54 15.30
N TYR A 85 -9.79 16.45 14.57
CA TYR A 85 -10.97 16.32 13.70
C TYR A 85 -11.15 17.52 12.75
N ASP A 86 -10.04 18.11 12.31
CA ASP A 86 -10.02 19.36 11.55
C ASP A 86 -10.03 19.10 10.03
N PHE A 87 -10.43 20.10 9.25
CA PHE A 87 -10.51 19.99 7.80
C PHE A 87 -9.13 19.77 7.18
N ILE A 88 -9.00 18.68 6.43
CA ILE A 88 -7.79 18.41 5.66
C ILE A 88 -7.84 19.30 4.41
N HIS A 89 -7.07 20.40 4.44
CA HIS A 89 -7.09 21.46 3.42
C HIS A 89 -6.76 21.01 1.98
N ARG A 90 -6.29 19.77 1.80
CA ARG A 90 -6.04 19.12 0.52
C ARG A 90 -6.36 17.64 0.75
N ASN A 91 -7.07 16.95 -0.14
CA ASN A 91 -7.31 15.49 -0.06
C ASN A 91 -6.00 14.66 -0.24
N VAL A 92 -4.93 15.06 0.44
CA VAL A 92 -3.56 14.58 0.32
C VAL A 92 -3.08 14.26 1.72
N PHE A 93 -2.96 12.97 1.99
CA PHE A 93 -2.45 12.46 3.27
C PHE A 93 -0.93 12.26 3.16
N HIS A 94 -0.17 12.84 4.09
CA HIS A 94 1.26 12.58 4.23
C HIS A 94 1.48 11.47 5.24
N LEU A 95 2.13 10.41 4.77
CA LEU A 95 2.22 9.16 5.47
C LEU A 95 3.68 8.71 5.44
N ALA A 96 4.29 8.63 6.63
CA ALA A 96 5.67 8.18 6.79
C ALA A 96 5.66 6.67 7.06
N VAL A 97 6.48 5.96 6.31
CA VAL A 97 6.67 4.52 6.50
C VAL A 97 8.05 4.30 7.08
N ASN A 98 8.12 3.72 8.28
CA ASN A 98 9.39 3.33 8.89
C ASN A 98 9.83 1.96 8.35
N HIS A 99 11.13 1.84 8.10
CA HIS A 99 11.79 0.68 7.49
C HIS A 99 12.14 -0.42 8.48
#